data_AF-A0A945UXL7-F1
#
_entry.id   AF-A0A945UXL7-F1
#
_cell.length_a   1.000
_cell.length_b   1.000
_cell.length_c   1.000
_cell.angle_alpha   90.00
_cell.angle_beta   90.00
_cell.angle_gamma   90.00
#
_symmetry.space_group_name_H-M   'P 1'
#
loop_
_entity.id
_entity.type
_entity.pdbx_description
1 polymer ?
#
loop_
_entity_poly.entity_id
_entity_poly.type
_entity_poly.pdbx_seq_one_letter_code
_entity_poly.pdbx_strand_id
1 'polypeptide(L)' 'MKLAYFDDFKLGVVKGDGLVDVSNIVDDIPHTNSGNLMIGLIEAFDKYR' A
#
# COMPACT_ATOMS: atom_id res chain seq x y z
N MET A 1 -4.35 -0.54 11.64
CA MET A 1 -4.53 -0.98 10.25
C MET A 1 -3.54 -2.10 9.97
N LYS A 2 -3.85 -3.05 9.08
CA LYS A 2 -2.91 -4.07 8.60
C LYS A 2 -2.77 -3.92 7.09
N LEU A 3 -1.54 -3.94 6.59
CA LEU A 3 -1.21 -3.86 5.16
C LEU A 3 -0.56 -5.17 4.72
N ALA A 4 -0.82 -5.58 3.48
CA ALA A 4 -0.20 -6.76 2.89
C ALA A 4 -0.07 -6.61 1.38
N TYR A 5 1.00 -7.21 0.84
CA TYR A 5 1.15 -7.38 -0.60
C TYR A 5 0.41 -8.62 -1.08
N PHE A 6 -0.22 -8.52 -2.23
CA PHE A 6 -0.93 -9.62 -2.89
C PHE A 6 -0.84 -9.43 -4.41
N ASP A 7 -1.24 -10.44 -5.20
CA ASP A 7 -1.38 -10.35 -6.66
C ASP A 7 -0.22 -9.64 -7.37
N ASP A 8 0.99 -10.20 -7.24
CA ASP A 8 2.24 -9.66 -7.79
C ASP A 8 2.58 -8.24 -7.29
N PHE A 9 2.76 -8.10 -5.97
CA PHE A 9 3.18 -6.88 -5.28
C PHE A 9 2.19 -5.70 -5.28
N LYS A 10 0.90 -5.94 -5.54
CA LYS A 10 -0.15 -4.94 -5.27
C LYS A 10 -0.33 -4.73 -3.78
N LEU A 11 -0.50 -3.47 -3.38
CA LEU A 11 -0.69 -3.13 -1.97
C LEU A 11 -2.17 -3.19 -1.61
N GLY A 12 -2.48 -3.87 -0.51
CA GLY A 12 -3.83 -3.98 0.02
C GLY A 12 -3.93 -3.73 1.52
N VAL A 13 -5.11 -3.29 1.95
CA VAL A 13 -5.49 -3.18 3.37
C VAL A 13 -6.26 -4.43 3.77
N VAL A 14 -5.82 -5.08 4.84
CA VAL A 14 -6.53 -6.25 5.39
C VAL A 14 -7.74 -5.78 6.19
N LYS A 15 -8.94 -6.25 5.80
CA LYS A 15 -10.20 -6.03 6.50
C LYS A 15 -10.92 -7.35 6.72
N GLY A 16 -11.13 -7.71 7.99
CA GLY A 16 -11.69 -9.00 8.36
C GLY A 16 -10.85 -10.13 7.76
N ASP A 17 -11.50 -10.98 6.98
CA ASP A 17 -10.89 -12.14 6.31
C ASP A 17 -10.43 -11.84 4.87
N GLY A 18 -10.47 -10.58 4.43
CA GLY A 18 -10.16 -10.17 3.07
C GLY A 18 -9.12 -9.06 2.93
N LEU A 19 -8.71 -8.82 1.68
CA LEU A 19 -7.89 -7.70 1.27
C LEU A 19 -8.70 -6.72 0.41
N VAL A 20 -8.49 -5.44 0.64
CA VAL A 20 -8.99 -4.35 -0.20
C VAL A 20 -7.80 -3.80 -0.99
N ASP A 21 -7.86 -3.87 -2.32
CA ASP A 21 -6.86 -3.28 -3.22
C ASP A 21 -6.84 -1.76 -3.05
N VAL A 22 -5.66 -1.19 -2.79
CA VAL A 22 -5.46 0.26 -2.67
C VAL A 22 -4.41 0.78 -3.65
N SER A 23 -4.03 -0.01 -4.65
CA SER A 23 -2.97 0.34 -5.61
C SER A 23 -3.24 1.68 -6.29
N ASN A 24 -4.49 1.96 -6.66
CA ASN A 24 -4.88 3.24 -7.27
C ASN A 24 -4.78 4.45 -6.31
N ILE A 25 -4.81 4.22 -5.00
CA ILE A 25 -4.77 5.29 -3.99
C ILE A 25 -3.32 5.71 -3.76
N VAL A 26 -2.39 4.76 -3.81
CA VAL A 26 -0.95 4.99 -3.54
C VAL A 26 -0.12 5.18 -4.80
N ASP A 27 -0.76 5.37 -5.95
CA ASP A 27 -0.09 5.49 -7.25
C ASP A 27 0.73 6.78 -7.39
N ASP A 28 0.54 7.75 -6.48
CA ASP A 28 1.36 8.95 -6.37
C ASP A 28 2.70 8.72 -5.65
N ILE A 29 2.90 7.54 -5.04
CA ILE A 29 4.14 7.17 -4.36
C ILE A 29 5.11 6.54 -5.38
N PRO A 30 6.35 7.04 -5.52
CA PRO A 30 7.30 6.49 -6.49
C PRO A 30 7.61 4.99 -6.30
N HIS A 31 7.20 4.16 -7.25
CA HIS A 31 7.41 2.71 -7.29
C HIS A 31 8.79 2.31 -7.87
N THR A 32 9.87 2.90 -7.36
CA THR A 32 11.23 2.72 -7.92
C THR A 32 11.85 1.35 -7.61
N ASN A 33 11.39 0.67 -6.56
CA ASN A 33 11.71 -0.72 -6.23
C ASN A 33 10.61 -1.32 -5.33
N SER A 34 10.57 -2.64 -5.18
CA SER A 34 9.54 -3.38 -4.43
C SER A 34 9.46 -3.03 -2.94
N GLY A 35 10.51 -2.41 -2.37
CA GLY A 35 10.54 -1.91 -0.99
C GLY A 35 10.11 -0.45 -0.84
N ASN A 36 10.15 0.34 -1.92
CA ASN A 36 9.99 1.79 -1.85
C ASN A 36 8.55 2.23 -1.61
N LEU A 37 7.57 1.46 -2.08
CA LEU A 37 6.15 1.78 -1.90
C LEU A 37 5.76 1.84 -0.42
N MET A 38 6.09 0.79 0.34
CA MET A 38 5.73 0.72 1.76
C MET A 38 6.45 1.82 2.57
N ILE A 39 7.71 2.11 2.24
CA ILE A 39 8.47 3.19 2.89
C ILE A 39 7.81 4.54 2.60
N GLY A 40 7.55 4.85 1.33
CA GLY A 40 6.88 6.10 0.95
C GLY A 40 5.49 6.25 1.55
N LEU A 41 4.74 5.14 1.70
CA LEU A 41 3.44 5.17 2.37
C LEU A 41 3.57 5.49 3.86
N ILE A 42 4.57 4.96 4.53
CA ILE A 42 4.84 5.27 5.95
C ILE A 42 5.23 6.74 6.10
N GLU A 43 6.10 7.25 5.24
CA GLU A 43 6.54 8.64 5.25
C GLU A 43 5.39 9.63 4.99
N ALA A 44 4.48 9.27 4.08
CA ALA A 44 3.34 10.10 3.70
C ALA A 44 2.02 9.70 4.40
N PHE A 45 2.07 8.88 5.45
CA PHE A 45 0.88 8.24 6.03
C PHE A 45 -0.22 9.23 6.42
N ASP A 46 0.15 10.41 6.90
CA ASP A 46 -0.80 11.48 7.28
C ASP A 46 -1.68 11.95 6.13
N LYS A 47 -1.28 11.76 4.87
CA LYS A 47 -2.10 12.10 3.68
C LYS A 47 -3.23 11.10 3.42
N TYR A 48 -3.16 9.90 3.99
CA TYR A 48 -4.07 8.78 3.71
C TYR A 48 -4.89 8.33 4.93
N ARG A 49 -4.80 9.06 6.05
CA ARG A 49 -5.44 8.71 7.32
C ARG A 49 -6.94 9.03 7.36
#